data_AF-A0A8T5PVM9-F1
#
_entry.id   AF-A0A8T5PVM9-F1
#
_cell.length_a   1.000
_cell.length_b   1.000
_cell.length_c   1.000
_cell.angle_alpha   90.00
_cell.angle_beta   90.00
_cell.angle_gamma   90.00
#
_symmetry.space_group_name_H-M   'P 1'
#
loop_
_entity.id
_entity.type
_entity.pdbx_description
1 polymer ?
#
loop_
_entity_poly.entity_id
_entity_poly.type
_entity_poly.pdbx_seq_one_letter_code
_entity_poly.pdbx_strand_id
1 'polypeptide(L)'
;MEGSQTTRLLGDVSPEHAFKLQNTSIEIRSIFELKEALEIMSEECFKQHANEKKNDFARWVSEIIKDDMLSNKLVGVTSKKKALKIVSKRIAQLKKQSGDVGSAMTNLVVGVCIGFVLGVVIAVMLMKLFSFVI
;
A
#
# COMPACT_ATOMS: atom_id res chain seq x y z
N MET A 1 2.50 15.24 -2.65
CA MET A 1 1.46 15.08 -1.60
C MET A 1 0.91 13.64 -1.51
N GLU A 2 1.45 12.63 -2.21
CA GLU A 2 0.92 11.26 -2.20
C GLU A 2 1.23 10.44 -0.94
N GLY A 3 2.36 10.66 -0.26
CA GLY A 3 2.79 9.83 0.88
C GLY A 3 1.88 9.89 2.12
N SER A 4 1.11 10.97 2.33
CA SER A 4 0.25 11.13 3.52
C SER A 4 -1.03 10.29 3.43
N GLN A 5 -1.58 10.09 2.23
CA GLN A 5 -2.82 9.33 2.08
C GLN A 5 -2.60 7.82 2.20
N THR A 6 -1.51 7.30 1.65
CA THR A 6 -1.22 5.86 1.68
C THR A 6 -1.06 5.32 3.10
N THR A 7 -0.40 6.08 3.98
CA THR A 7 -0.26 5.74 5.40
C THR A 7 -1.60 5.72 6.13
N ARG A 8 -2.52 6.63 5.76
CA ARG A 8 -3.87 6.66 6.34
C ARG A 8 -4.72 5.47 5.91
N LEU A 9 -4.66 5.08 4.62
CA LEU A 9 -5.45 3.97 4.09
C LEU A 9 -4.99 2.59 4.60
N LEU A 10 -3.72 2.49 5.00
CA LEU A 10 -3.12 1.25 5.52
C LEU A 10 -3.17 1.15 7.04
N GLY A 11 -3.50 2.23 7.74
CA GLY A 11 -3.57 2.28 9.20
C GLY A 11 -4.86 1.71 9.76
N ASP A 12 -4.85 1.45 11.07
CA ASP A 12 -6.03 1.02 11.80
C ASP A 12 -6.97 2.19 12.06
N VAL A 13 -8.27 1.90 12.02
CA VAL A 13 -9.32 2.82 12.44
C VAL A 13 -9.56 2.67 13.94
N SER A 14 -10.13 3.71 14.54
CA SER A 14 -10.48 3.69 15.95
C SER A 14 -11.55 2.62 16.26
N PRO A 15 -11.56 1.98 17.44
CA PRO A 15 -12.43 0.84 17.74
C PRO A 15 -13.93 1.08 17.52
N GLU A 16 -14.41 2.31 17.69
CA GLU A 16 -15.82 2.68 17.43
C GLU A 16 -16.21 2.62 15.95
N HIS A 17 -15.23 2.65 15.05
CA HIS A 17 -15.41 2.56 13.60
C HIS A 17 -15.05 1.18 13.04
N ALA A 18 -14.70 0.21 13.90
CA ALA A 18 -14.38 -1.14 13.48
C ALA A 18 -15.59 -1.84 12.85
N PHE A 19 -15.36 -2.59 11.79
CA PHE A 19 -16.40 -3.39 11.16
C PHE A 19 -16.61 -4.68 11.96
N LYS A 20 -17.85 -4.94 12.38
CA LYS A 20 -18.21 -6.11 13.20
C LYS A 20 -18.81 -7.20 12.34
N LEU A 21 -18.20 -8.38 12.35
CA LEU A 21 -18.79 -9.55 11.69
C LEU A 21 -19.94 -10.08 12.55
N GLN A 22 -21.15 -10.09 11.99
CA GLN A 22 -22.35 -10.63 12.64
C GLN A 22 -22.10 -12.02 13.22
N ASN A 23 -22.59 -12.24 14.45
CA ASN A 23 -22.50 -13.50 15.19
C ASN A 23 -21.08 -13.98 15.49
N THR A 24 -20.08 -13.09 15.47
CA THR A 24 -18.70 -13.39 15.87
C THR A 24 -18.16 -12.28 16.78
N SER A 25 -17.08 -12.58 17.51
CA SER A 25 -16.31 -11.56 18.26
C SER A 25 -15.25 -10.86 17.40
N ILE A 26 -15.25 -11.10 16.08
CA ILE A 26 -14.24 -10.57 15.18
C ILE A 26 -14.62 -9.14 14.79
N GLU A 27 -13.68 -8.23 15.06
CA GLU A 27 -13.72 -6.84 14.64
C GLU A 27 -12.61 -6.60 13.61
N ILE A 28 -12.91 -5.81 12.58
CA ILE A 28 -12.00 -5.49 11.48
C ILE A 28 -11.74 -3.98 11.52
N ARG A 29 -10.48 -3.59 11.70
CA ARG A 29 -10.04 -2.21 11.91
C ARG A 29 -9.23 -1.66 10.74
N SER A 30 -8.75 -2.51 9.86
CA SER A 30 -7.98 -2.07 8.69
C SER A 30 -8.27 -2.91 7.46
N ILE A 31 -7.79 -2.46 6.32
CA ILE A 31 -7.89 -3.23 5.08
C ILE A 31 -7.07 -4.53 5.13
N PHE A 32 -6.05 -4.61 6.00
CA PHE A 32 -5.29 -5.83 6.26
C PHE A 32 -6.12 -6.85 7.03
N GLU A 33 -6.74 -6.43 8.12
CA GLU A 33 -7.65 -7.30 8.88
C GLU A 33 -8.85 -7.72 8.03
N LEU A 34 -9.33 -6.87 7.12
CA LEU A 34 -10.37 -7.25 6.16
C LEU A 34 -9.90 -8.39 5.24
N LYS A 35 -8.66 -8.33 4.74
CA LYS A 35 -8.06 -9.41 3.94
C LYS A 35 -8.02 -10.71 4.75
N GLU A 36 -7.48 -10.67 5.96
CA GLU A 36 -7.34 -11.84 6.83
C GLU A 36 -8.72 -12.44 7.17
N ALA A 37 -9.69 -11.59 7.52
CA ALA A 37 -11.06 -12.01 7.76
C ALA A 37 -11.65 -12.70 6.52
N LEU A 38 -11.42 -12.18 5.31
CA LEU A 38 -11.89 -12.80 4.06
C LEU A 38 -11.23 -14.14 3.76
N GLU A 39 -9.99 -14.37 4.23
CA GLU A 39 -9.28 -15.65 4.09
C GLU A 39 -9.90 -16.74 4.98
N ILE A 40 -10.30 -16.39 6.20
CA ILE A 40 -10.74 -17.36 7.20
C ILE A 40 -12.27 -17.49 7.34
N MET A 41 -13.04 -16.45 7.00
CA MET A 41 -14.50 -16.47 7.19
C MET A 41 -15.18 -17.48 6.25
N SER A 42 -16.29 -18.05 6.69
CA SER A 42 -17.10 -18.94 5.84
C SER A 42 -17.81 -18.17 4.71
N GLU A 43 -18.25 -18.89 3.67
CA GLU A 43 -19.03 -18.28 2.58
C GLU A 43 -20.39 -17.77 3.11
N GLU A 44 -20.99 -18.47 4.07
CA GLU A 44 -22.25 -18.08 4.70
C GLU A 44 -22.11 -16.77 5.45
N CYS A 45 -21.03 -16.62 6.24
CA CYS A 45 -20.72 -15.38 6.95
C CYS A 45 -20.51 -14.23 5.95
N PHE A 46 -19.75 -14.45 4.88
CA PHE A 46 -19.54 -13.46 3.83
C PHE A 46 -20.88 -12.99 3.21
N LYS A 47 -21.77 -13.92 2.87
CA LYS A 47 -23.06 -13.61 2.23
C LYS A 47 -24.02 -12.77 3.09
N GLN A 48 -23.86 -12.77 4.41
CA GLN A 48 -24.63 -11.88 5.30
C GLN A 48 -24.27 -10.39 5.09
N HIS A 49 -23.04 -10.12 4.66
CA HIS A 49 -22.50 -8.76 4.48
C HIS A 49 -22.42 -8.36 3.00
N ALA A 50 -22.18 -9.32 2.10
CA ALA A 50 -22.01 -9.09 0.67
C ALA A 50 -22.83 -10.07 -0.16
N ASN A 51 -23.87 -9.55 -0.81
CA ASN A 51 -24.78 -10.29 -1.67
C ASN A 51 -25.28 -9.39 -2.82
N GLU A 52 -26.25 -9.86 -3.59
CA GLU A 52 -26.76 -9.14 -4.78
C GLU A 52 -27.39 -7.78 -4.44
N LYS A 53 -27.83 -7.56 -3.21
CA LYS A 53 -28.52 -6.34 -2.78
C LYS A 53 -27.60 -5.34 -2.09
N LYS A 54 -26.55 -5.82 -1.41
CA LYS A 54 -25.67 -4.98 -0.59
C LYS A 54 -24.25 -5.51 -0.55
N ASN A 55 -23.32 -4.60 -0.28
CA ASN A 55 -21.97 -4.95 0.12
C ASN A 55 -21.52 -4.02 1.26
N ASP A 56 -21.67 -4.50 2.48
CA ASP A 56 -21.38 -3.73 3.69
C ASP A 56 -19.87 -3.46 3.82
N PHE A 57 -19.01 -4.35 3.30
CA PHE A 57 -17.57 -4.10 3.22
C PHE A 57 -17.25 -2.91 2.30
N ALA A 58 -17.90 -2.83 1.13
CA ALA A 58 -17.72 -1.70 0.21
C ALA A 58 -18.13 -0.37 0.87
N ARG A 59 -19.27 -0.37 1.59
CA ARG A 59 -19.72 0.81 2.32
C ARG A 59 -18.72 1.22 3.40
N TRP A 60 -18.31 0.28 4.25
CA TRP A 60 -17.33 0.55 5.32
C TRP A 60 -16.00 1.08 4.77
N VAL A 61 -15.51 0.53 3.66
CA VAL A 61 -14.28 1.00 3.01
C VAL A 61 -14.42 2.44 2.49
N SER A 62 -15.56 2.83 1.92
CA SER A 62 -15.76 4.22 1.48
C SER A 62 -15.99 5.17 2.65
N GLU A 63 -16.80 4.79 3.62
CA GLU A 63 -17.24 5.69 4.69
C GLU A 63 -16.19 5.86 5.78
N ILE A 64 -15.48 4.79 6.14
CA ILE A 64 -14.53 4.78 7.25
C ILE A 64 -13.10 4.87 6.76
N ILE A 65 -12.68 3.93 5.89
CA ILE A 65 -11.30 3.88 5.39
C ILE A 65 -11.02 5.03 4.41
N LYS A 66 -12.06 5.53 3.71
CA LYS A 66 -11.96 6.54 2.64
C LYS A 66 -11.14 6.07 1.43
N ASP A 67 -11.15 4.77 1.12
CA ASP A 67 -10.56 4.22 -0.12
C ASP A 67 -11.65 4.00 -1.19
N ASP A 68 -12.05 5.08 -1.86
CA ASP A 68 -13.10 5.03 -2.89
C ASP A 68 -12.74 4.09 -4.05
N MET A 69 -11.45 3.99 -4.39
CA MET A 69 -10.98 3.07 -5.43
C MET A 69 -11.23 1.60 -5.05
N LEU A 70 -11.02 1.24 -3.79
CA LEU A 70 -11.32 -0.11 -3.31
C LEU A 70 -12.81 -0.33 -3.17
N SER A 71 -13.53 0.63 -2.58
CA SER A 71 -14.98 0.55 -2.40
C SER A 71 -15.70 0.32 -3.73
N ASN A 72 -15.41 1.12 -4.75
CA ASN A 72 -16.03 1.00 -6.08
C ASN A 72 -15.81 -0.37 -6.72
N LYS A 73 -14.68 -1.02 -6.44
CA LYS A 73 -14.40 -2.38 -6.94
C LYS A 73 -15.16 -3.46 -6.16
N LEU A 74 -15.58 -3.18 -4.93
CA LEU A 74 -16.29 -4.12 -4.05
C LEU A 74 -17.81 -4.06 -4.18
N VAL A 75 -18.43 -2.91 -4.52
CA VAL A 75 -19.90 -2.70 -4.51
C VAL A 75 -20.69 -3.87 -5.12
N GLY A 76 -20.28 -4.40 -6.29
CA GLY A 76 -20.98 -5.49 -6.98
C GLY A 76 -20.39 -6.89 -6.76
N VAL A 77 -19.52 -7.07 -5.77
CA VAL A 77 -18.80 -8.34 -5.57
C VAL A 77 -19.54 -9.22 -4.57
N THR A 78 -20.07 -10.34 -5.07
CA THR A 78 -20.83 -11.33 -4.28
C THR A 78 -20.06 -12.62 -4.01
N SER A 79 -18.79 -12.70 -4.44
CA SER A 79 -17.92 -13.85 -4.21
C SER A 79 -16.79 -13.47 -3.25
N LYS A 80 -16.66 -14.22 -2.15
CA LYS A 80 -15.60 -14.04 -1.15
C LYS A 80 -14.21 -14.10 -1.78
N LYS A 81 -13.97 -15.11 -2.64
CA LYS A 81 -12.70 -15.26 -3.38
C LYS A 81 -12.38 -14.05 -4.27
N LYS A 82 -13.39 -13.50 -4.95
CA LYS A 82 -13.22 -12.29 -5.77
C LYS A 82 -12.93 -11.06 -4.92
N ALA A 83 -13.65 -10.90 -3.80
CA ALA A 83 -13.40 -9.82 -2.85
C ALA A 83 -11.98 -9.88 -2.29
N LEU A 84 -11.54 -11.06 -1.81
CA LEU A 84 -10.18 -11.28 -1.32
C LEU A 84 -9.12 -10.89 -2.36
N LYS A 85 -9.29 -11.29 -3.61
CA LYS A 85 -8.37 -10.94 -4.70
C LYS A 85 -8.29 -9.42 -4.93
N ILE A 86 -9.44 -8.73 -4.87
CA ILE A 86 -9.52 -7.28 -5.06
C ILE A 86 -8.82 -6.55 -3.90
N VAL A 87 -9.12 -6.92 -2.66
CA VAL A 87 -8.51 -6.34 -1.46
C VAL A 87 -6.99 -6.58 -1.46
N SER A 88 -6.55 -7.82 -1.71
CA SER A 88 -5.12 -8.17 -1.77
C SER A 88 -4.38 -7.37 -2.84
N LYS A 89 -4.98 -7.20 -4.03
CA LYS A 89 -4.38 -6.39 -5.10
C LYS A 89 -4.24 -4.93 -4.68
N ARG A 90 -5.24 -4.37 -3.99
CA ARG A 90 -5.19 -2.98 -3.54
C ARG A 90 -4.10 -2.76 -2.49
N ILE A 91 -3.99 -3.66 -1.51
CA ILE A 91 -2.92 -3.61 -0.50
C ILE A 91 -1.54 -3.62 -1.17
N ALA A 92 -1.34 -4.49 -2.17
CA ALA A 92 -0.07 -4.54 -2.90
C ALA A 92 0.24 -3.22 -3.65
N GLN A 93 -0.78 -2.59 -4.24
CA GLN A 93 -0.63 -1.28 -4.90
C GLN A 93 -0.24 -0.18 -3.91
N LEU A 94 -0.91 -0.12 -2.75
CA LEU A 94 -0.61 0.85 -1.70
C LEU A 94 0.82 0.65 -1.16
N LYS A 95 1.24 -0.59 -0.93
CA LYS A 95 2.62 -0.90 -0.50
C LYS A 95 3.67 -0.45 -1.52
N LYS A 96 3.44 -0.67 -2.82
CA LYS A 96 4.36 -0.20 -3.87
C LYS A 96 4.48 1.32 -3.86
N GLN A 97 3.36 2.03 -3.73
CA GLN A 97 3.33 3.50 -3.69
C GLN A 97 4.04 4.06 -2.45
N SER A 98 3.95 3.39 -1.29
CA SER A 98 4.72 3.77 -0.10
C SER A 98 6.22 3.47 -0.22
N GLY A 99 6.61 2.43 -0.99
CA GLY A 99 8.00 2.00 -1.14
C GLY A 99 8.81 2.72 -2.23
N ASP A 100 8.16 3.35 -3.22
CA ASP A 100 8.84 3.97 -4.37
C ASP A 100 9.70 5.19 -3.98
N VAL A 101 9.44 5.81 -2.82
CA VAL A 101 10.26 6.93 -2.30
C VAL A 101 11.71 6.51 -2.03
N GLY A 102 11.96 5.24 -1.72
CA GLY A 102 13.31 4.72 -1.47
C GLY A 102 14.15 4.54 -2.75
N SER A 103 13.52 4.13 -3.86
CA SER A 103 14.22 3.81 -5.12
C SER A 103 14.74 5.06 -5.85
N ALA A 104 13.97 6.16 -5.81
CA ALA A 104 14.40 7.42 -6.40
C ALA A 104 15.61 8.03 -5.67
N MET A 105 15.67 7.90 -4.33
CA MET A 105 16.77 8.45 -3.53
C MET A 105 18.06 7.61 -3.69
N THR A 106 17.97 6.29 -3.87
CA THR A 106 19.16 5.45 -4.12
C THR A 106 19.84 5.77 -5.45
N ASN A 107 19.08 6.04 -6.52
CA ASN A 107 19.68 6.41 -7.81
C ASN A 107 20.39 7.77 -7.75
N LEU A 108 19.89 8.70 -6.93
CA LEU A 108 20.54 10.00 -6.70
C LEU A 108 21.85 9.84 -5.91
N VAL A 109 21.85 9.06 -4.83
CA VAL A 109 23.04 8.86 -3.98
C VAL A 109 24.14 8.12 -4.75
N VAL A 110 23.80 7.09 -5.53
CA VAL A 110 24.77 6.37 -6.37
C VAL A 110 25.38 7.30 -7.43
N GLY A 111 24.56 8.16 -8.05
CA GLY A 111 25.05 9.16 -9.01
C GLY A 111 26.02 10.17 -8.39
N VAL A 112 25.76 10.65 -7.17
CA VAL A 112 26.65 11.59 -6.45
C VAL A 112 27.96 10.92 -6.05
N CYS A 113 27.93 9.69 -5.52
CA CYS A 113 29.14 8.97 -5.10
C CYS A 113 30.07 8.65 -6.29
N ILE A 114 29.52 8.22 -7.42
CA ILE A 114 30.30 7.93 -8.63
C ILE A 114 30.91 9.22 -9.20
N GLY A 115 30.14 10.31 -9.24
CA GLY A 115 30.62 11.61 -9.72
C GLY A 115 31.77 12.17 -8.88
N PHE A 116 31.70 12.04 -7.56
CA PHE A 116 32.77 12.52 -6.67
C PHE A 116 34.06 11.69 -6.82
N VAL A 117 33.96 10.36 -6.91
CA VAL A 117 35.14 9.49 -7.05
C VAL A 117 35.82 9.70 -8.40
N LEU A 118 35.07 9.77 -9.50
CA LEU A 118 35.64 10.04 -10.82
C LEU A 118 36.24 11.45 -10.90
N GLY A 119 35.57 12.45 -10.32
CA GLY A 119 36.07 13.83 -10.27
C GLY A 119 37.41 13.94 -9.53
N VAL A 120 37.55 13.28 -8.38
CA VAL A 120 38.81 13.27 -7.62
C VAL A 120 39.92 12.55 -8.39
N VAL A 121 39.63 11.40 -9.02
CA VAL A 121 40.64 10.65 -9.79
C VAL A 121 41.13 11.45 -11.00
N ILE A 122 40.22 12.09 -11.74
CA ILE A 122 40.56 12.94 -12.88
C ILE A 122 41.39 14.15 -12.42
N ALA A 123 40.99 14.82 -11.32
CA ALA A 123 41.73 15.95 -10.78
C ALA A 123 43.16 15.56 -10.36
N VAL A 124 43.34 14.42 -9.72
CA VAL A 124 44.67 13.90 -9.33
C VAL A 124 45.52 13.53 -10.54
N MET A 125 44.92 12.95 -11.59
CA MET A 125 45.64 12.66 -12.84
C MET A 125 46.07 13.93 -13.57
N LEU A 126 45.21 14.95 -13.65
CA LEU A 126 45.54 16.24 -14.25
C LEU A 126 46.66 16.95 -13.47
N MET A 127 46.62 16.90 -12.13
CA MET A 127 47.70 17.44 -11.30
C MET A 127 49.04 16.73 -11.56
N LYS A 128 49.05 15.39 -11.67
CA LYS A 128 50.28 14.64 -11.97
C LYS A 128 50.82 14.89 -13.37
N LEU A 129 49.94 15.04 -14.36
CA LEU A 129 50.33 15.40 -15.73
C LEU A 129 50.96 16.79 -15.78
N PHE A 130 50.38 17.75 -15.06
CA PHE A 130 50.91 19.10 -14.99
C PHE A 130 52.28 19.17 -14.30
N SER A 131 52.48 18.43 -13.20
CA SER A 131 53.77 18.35 -12.50
C SER A 131 54.87 17.60 -13.25
N PHE A 132 54.52 16.83 -14.29
CA PHE A 132 55.50 16.11 -15.12
C PHE A 132 55.95 16.94 -16.35
N VAL A 133 55.17 17.96 -16.73
CA VAL A 133 55.41 18.80 -17.90
C VAL A 133 56.18 20.09 -17.56
N ILE A 134 56.27 20.45 -16.28
CA ILE A 134 57.08 21.56 -15.74
C ILE A 134 58.35 20.99 -15.11
#